data_AF-A0A519X181-F1
#
_entry.id   AF-A0A519X181-F1
#
_cell.length_a   1.000
_cell.length_b   1.000
_cell.length_c   1.000
_cell.angle_alpha   90.00
_cell.angle_beta   90.00
_cell.angle_gamma   90.00
#
_symmetry.space_group_name_H-M   'P 1'
#
loop_
_entity.id
_entity.type
_entity.pdbx_description
1 polymer ?
#
loop_
_entity_poly.entity_id
_entity_poly.type
_entity_poly.pdbx_seq_one_letter_code
_entity_poly.pdbx_strand_id
1 'polypeptide(L)'
;MSFLNALINEVSDEEVQERFQDRVAIIQHKIKFMDKVSVVFLNSDNVVIKDMENLIAEAGGILQESPTAARVLIYTEPGVGMLQLMGMVPTLLDAQWPAVEYDRVYLWDDQSAVAETPENAVDALEDLAEMLYPGYFVFGNEGNNWMSFKTK
;
A
#
# COMPACT_ATOMS: atom_id res chain seq x y z
N MET A 1 -18.01 -7.13 -9.18
CA MET A 1 -16.74 -7.02 -9.93
C MET A 1 -15.75 -6.32 -9.03
N SER A 2 -14.47 -6.70 -9.08
CA SER A 2 -13.37 -6.06 -8.34
C SER A 2 -13.23 -4.59 -8.78
N PHE A 3 -12.82 -3.70 -7.85
CA PHE A 3 -12.58 -2.27 -8.12
C PHE A 3 -11.56 -2.09 -9.26
N LEU A 4 -10.45 -2.84 -9.22
CA LEU A 4 -9.40 -2.79 -10.24
C LEU A 4 -9.89 -3.28 -11.59
N ASN A 5 -10.69 -4.35 -11.62
CA ASN A 5 -11.22 -4.84 -12.89
C ASN A 5 -12.15 -3.82 -13.55
N ALA A 6 -12.94 -3.07 -12.76
CA ALA A 6 -13.76 -2.00 -13.30
C ALA A 6 -12.89 -0.90 -13.94
N LEU A 7 -11.84 -0.47 -13.24
CA LEU A 7 -10.91 0.57 -13.70
C LEU A 7 -10.12 0.13 -14.95
N ILE A 8 -9.59 -1.09 -14.95
CA ILE A 8 -8.80 -1.63 -16.08
C ILE A 8 -9.67 -1.81 -17.34
N ASN A 9 -10.96 -2.09 -17.19
CA ASN A 9 -11.88 -2.22 -18.33
C ASN A 9 -12.17 -0.89 -19.04
N GLU A 10 -11.77 0.25 -18.47
CA GLU A 10 -11.87 1.56 -19.14
C GLU A 10 -10.66 1.83 -20.07
N VAL A 11 -9.63 0.99 -20.02
CA VAL A 11 -8.47 1.08 -20.93
C VAL A 11 -8.91 0.71 -22.34
N SER A 12 -8.70 1.62 -23.30
CA SER A 12 -9.11 1.43 -24.69
C SER A 12 -8.17 0.54 -25.51
N ASP A 13 -6.91 0.44 -25.09
CA ASP A 13 -5.89 -0.39 -25.73
C ASP A 13 -5.92 -1.81 -25.15
N GLU A 14 -6.27 -2.79 -25.98
CA GLU A 14 -6.45 -4.18 -25.57
C GLU A 14 -5.15 -4.82 -25.05
N GLU A 15 -3.98 -4.48 -25.61
CA GLU A 15 -2.69 -5.04 -25.14
C GLU A 15 -2.34 -4.49 -23.75
N VAL A 16 -2.60 -3.20 -23.52
CA VAL A 16 -2.37 -2.58 -22.21
C VAL A 16 -3.35 -3.13 -21.16
N GLN A 17 -4.62 -3.30 -21.55
CA GLN A 17 -5.65 -3.89 -20.70
C GLN A 17 -5.27 -5.31 -20.26
N GLU A 18 -4.89 -6.19 -21.20
CA GLU A 18 -4.48 -7.57 -20.91
C GLU A 18 -3.28 -7.59 -19.96
N ARG A 19 -2.25 -6.76 -20.23
CA ARG A 19 -1.06 -6.65 -19.38
C ARG A 19 -1.41 -6.27 -17.94
N PHE A 20 -2.33 -5.32 -17.74
CA PHE A 20 -2.78 -4.92 -16.40
C PHE A 20 -3.59 -6.02 -15.72
N GLN A 21 -4.47 -6.70 -16.44
CA GLN A 21 -5.23 -7.84 -15.90
C GLN A 21 -4.31 -8.97 -15.45
N ASP A 22 -3.28 -9.29 -16.22
CA ASP A 22 -2.30 -10.32 -15.88
C ASP A 22 -1.54 -9.98 -14.59
N ARG A 23 -1.07 -8.74 -14.44
CA ARG A 23 -0.38 -8.27 -13.22
C ARG A 23 -1.27 -8.41 -11.98
N VAL A 24 -2.51 -7.94 -12.07
CA VAL A 24 -3.50 -8.06 -10.97
C VAL A 24 -3.80 -9.53 -10.66
N ALA A 25 -3.98 -10.36 -11.69
CA ALA A 25 -4.30 -11.76 -11.52
C ALA A 25 -3.19 -12.54 -10.81
N ILE A 26 -1.92 -12.24 -11.09
CA ILE A 26 -0.76 -12.84 -10.41
C ILE A 26 -0.84 -12.59 -8.89
N ILE A 27 -1.12 -11.35 -8.51
CA ILE A 27 -1.22 -10.92 -7.11
C ILE A 27 -2.41 -11.59 -6.43
N GLN A 28 -3.61 -11.45 -7.00
CA GLN A 28 -4.83 -12.01 -6.44
C GLN A 28 -4.78 -13.55 -6.32
N HIS A 29 -4.14 -14.23 -7.28
CA HIS A 29 -3.98 -15.68 -7.25
C HIS A 29 -3.08 -16.15 -6.09
N LYS A 30 -2.07 -15.38 -5.70
CA LYS A 30 -1.21 -15.69 -4.55
C LYS A 30 -1.92 -15.34 -3.23
N ILE A 31 -2.54 -14.16 -3.15
CA ILE A 31 -3.18 -13.65 -1.93
C ILE A 31 -4.32 -14.53 -1.44
N LYS A 32 -5.06 -15.21 -2.34
CA LYS A 32 -6.17 -16.11 -1.93
C LYS A 32 -5.74 -17.26 -1.01
N PHE A 33 -4.44 -17.54 -0.90
CA PHE A 33 -3.85 -18.55 -0.03
C PHE A 33 -3.11 -17.97 1.18
N MET A 34 -3.17 -16.65 1.38
CA MET A 34 -2.48 -15.94 2.45
C MET A 34 -3.50 -15.41 3.47
N ASP A 35 -3.06 -15.29 4.72
CA ASP A 35 -3.85 -14.61 5.74
C ASP A 35 -3.96 -13.12 5.40
N LYS A 36 -5.11 -12.52 5.72
CA LYS A 36 -5.30 -11.08 5.56
C LYS A 36 -4.43 -10.31 6.57
N VAL A 37 -3.90 -9.17 6.15
CA VAL A 37 -3.03 -8.32 6.98
C VAL A 37 -3.81 -7.14 7.52
N SER A 38 -3.78 -6.85 8.82
CA SER A 38 -4.38 -5.63 9.35
C SER A 38 -3.46 -4.43 9.10
N VAL A 39 -3.99 -3.39 8.46
CA VAL A 39 -3.23 -2.24 7.95
C VAL A 39 -3.88 -0.96 8.40
N VAL A 40 -3.09 0.05 8.76
CA VAL A 40 -3.57 1.42 8.90
C VAL A 40 -2.77 2.34 7.98
N PHE A 41 -3.46 3.34 7.43
CA PHE A 41 -2.86 4.43 6.69
C PHE A 41 -2.97 5.71 7.48
N LEU A 42 -1.86 6.42 7.66
CA LEU A 42 -1.82 7.67 8.40
C LEU A 42 -1.23 8.79 7.56
N ASN A 43 -1.77 9.99 7.75
CA ASN A 43 -1.13 11.22 7.31
C ASN A 43 -0.17 11.76 8.38
N SER A 44 0.49 12.88 8.10
CA SER A 44 1.44 13.53 9.02
C SER A 44 0.82 14.08 10.31
N ASP A 45 -0.52 14.14 10.39
CA ASP A 45 -1.28 14.49 11.59
C ASP A 45 -1.76 13.26 12.39
N ASN A 46 -1.31 12.05 12.04
CA ASN A 46 -1.79 10.77 12.60
C ASN A 46 -3.30 10.53 12.41
N VAL A 47 -3.88 11.12 11.37
CA VAL A 47 -5.27 10.89 10.98
C VAL A 47 -5.33 9.72 10.00
N VAL A 48 -6.32 8.83 10.22
CA VAL A 48 -6.53 7.66 9.36
C VAL A 48 -7.04 8.08 7.99
N ILE A 49 -6.35 7.66 6.94
CA ILE A 49 -6.76 7.84 5.55
C ILE A 49 -7.59 6.61 5.12
N LYS A 50 -8.79 6.85 4.58
CA LYS A 50 -9.74 5.78 4.22
C LYS A 50 -9.92 5.58 2.72
N ASP A 51 -9.44 6.52 1.92
CA ASP A 51 -9.70 6.57 0.48
C ASP A 51 -9.14 5.36 -0.29
N MET A 52 -8.24 4.60 0.34
CA MET A 52 -7.55 3.44 -0.24
C MET A 52 -8.14 2.10 0.19
N GLU A 53 -9.26 2.07 0.91
CA GLU A 53 -9.84 0.83 1.46
C GLU A 53 -10.02 -0.28 0.40
N ASN A 54 -10.53 0.09 -0.77
CA ASN A 54 -10.75 -0.87 -1.86
C ASN A 54 -9.43 -1.47 -2.35
N LEU A 55 -8.40 -0.65 -2.58
CA LEU A 55 -7.10 -1.10 -3.06
C LEU A 55 -6.40 -1.97 -2.01
N ILE A 56 -6.47 -1.58 -0.73
CA ILE A 56 -5.94 -2.37 0.39
C ILE A 56 -6.60 -3.75 0.43
N ALA A 57 -7.92 -3.83 0.23
CA ALA A 57 -8.64 -5.10 0.26
C ALA A 57 -8.22 -6.05 -0.88
N GLU A 58 -7.99 -5.49 -2.07
CA GLU A 58 -7.45 -6.21 -3.25
C GLU A 58 -6.03 -6.72 -2.99
N ALA A 59 -5.21 -5.92 -2.30
CA ALA A 59 -3.86 -6.27 -1.87
C ALA A 59 -3.80 -7.24 -0.67
N GLY A 60 -4.95 -7.75 -0.19
CA GLY A 60 -4.95 -8.70 0.94
C GLY A 60 -4.94 -8.05 2.32
N GLY A 61 -5.05 -6.72 2.39
CA GLY A 61 -5.16 -5.99 3.63
C GLY A 61 -6.58 -5.89 4.19
N ILE A 62 -6.68 -5.48 5.44
CA ILE A 62 -7.91 -5.06 6.13
C ILE A 62 -7.59 -3.72 6.79
N LEU A 63 -8.19 -2.64 6.28
CA LEU A 63 -8.03 -1.30 6.83
C LEU A 63 -8.54 -1.25 8.27
N GLN A 64 -7.75 -0.64 9.15
CA GLN A 64 -8.06 -0.43 10.56
C GLN A 64 -8.31 1.05 10.84
N GLU A 65 -9.15 1.29 11.83
CA GLU A 65 -9.50 2.64 12.33
C GLU A 65 -8.49 3.18 13.35
N SER A 66 -7.48 2.38 13.72
CA SER A 66 -6.50 2.75 14.73
C SER A 66 -5.16 2.03 14.49
N PRO A 67 -4.02 2.72 14.72
CA PRO A 67 -2.68 2.11 14.71
C PRO A 67 -2.54 0.95 15.69
N THR A 68 -3.26 0.98 16.81
CA THR A 68 -3.19 -0.08 17.84
C THR A 68 -3.80 -1.41 17.38
N ALA A 69 -4.64 -1.40 16.35
CA ALA A 69 -5.25 -2.60 15.77
C ALA A 69 -4.51 -3.12 14.52
N ALA A 70 -3.53 -2.36 14.02
CA ALA A 70 -2.86 -2.63 12.76
C ALA A 70 -1.48 -3.28 12.98
N ARG A 71 -1.21 -4.34 12.22
CA ARG A 71 0.11 -5.00 12.18
C ARG A 71 1.05 -4.31 11.20
N VAL A 72 0.51 -3.62 10.21
CA VAL A 72 1.23 -2.79 9.24
C VAL A 72 0.74 -1.36 9.36
N LEU A 73 1.69 -0.43 9.31
CA LEU A 73 1.40 0.99 9.34
C LEU A 73 2.10 1.66 8.16
N ILE A 74 1.33 2.37 7.34
CA ILE A 74 1.81 3.05 6.14
C ILE A 74 1.55 4.54 6.30
N TYR A 75 2.61 5.35 6.25
CA TYR A 75 2.50 6.79 6.19
C TYR A 75 2.51 7.28 4.75
N THR A 76 1.56 8.15 4.44
CA THR A 76 1.53 8.87 3.17
C THR A 76 0.95 10.26 3.40
N GLU A 77 1.52 11.26 2.74
CA GLU A 77 1.06 12.65 2.87
C GLU A 77 1.09 13.31 1.49
N PRO A 78 -0.06 13.78 0.97
CA PRO A 78 -0.11 14.43 -0.33
C PRO A 78 0.87 15.59 -0.46
N GLY A 79 1.66 15.59 -1.54
CA GLY A 79 2.64 16.63 -1.84
C GLY A 79 3.92 16.60 -0.99
N VAL A 80 4.09 15.57 -0.15
CA VAL A 80 5.29 15.36 0.65
C VAL A 80 6.09 14.20 0.07
N GLY A 81 7.38 14.44 -0.19
CA GLY A 81 8.28 13.41 -0.74
C GLY A 81 8.92 12.52 0.34
N MET A 82 9.54 11.42 -0.09
CA MET A 82 10.16 10.42 0.78
C MET A 82 11.08 11.02 1.85
N LEU A 83 11.99 11.93 1.46
CA LEU A 83 12.96 12.55 2.37
C LEU A 83 12.28 13.34 3.50
N GLN A 84 11.14 13.94 3.23
CA GLN A 84 10.38 14.70 4.22
C GLN A 84 9.62 13.75 5.15
N LEU A 85 8.99 12.70 4.60
CA LEU A 85 8.36 11.64 5.39
C LEU A 85 9.36 11.02 6.38
N MET A 86 10.58 10.71 5.92
CA MET A 86 11.67 10.19 6.77
C MET A 86 12.04 11.13 7.92
N GLY A 87 11.93 12.45 7.73
CA GLY A 87 12.22 13.45 8.75
C GLY A 87 11.08 13.62 9.77
N MET A 88 9.83 13.45 9.35
CA MET A 88 8.64 13.70 10.18
C MET A 88 8.20 12.45 10.95
N VAL A 89 8.07 11.32 10.27
CA VAL A 89 7.49 10.08 10.80
C VAL A 89 8.13 9.59 12.09
N PRO A 90 9.47 9.62 12.29
CA PRO A 90 10.07 9.12 13.53
C PRO A 90 9.51 9.79 14.79
N THR A 91 9.10 11.05 14.69
CA THR A 91 8.54 11.82 15.82
C THR A 91 7.06 11.59 16.05
N LEU A 92 6.36 10.99 15.09
CA LEU A 92 4.93 10.71 15.11
C LEU A 92 4.61 9.30 15.63
N LEU A 93 5.60 8.41 15.66
CA LEU A 93 5.45 7.01 16.04
C LEU A 93 5.27 6.85 17.56
N ASP A 94 4.36 5.95 17.93
CA ASP A 94 4.24 5.44 19.29
C ASP A 94 4.84 4.03 19.39
N ALA A 95 5.75 3.83 20.34
CA ALA A 95 6.38 2.53 20.59
C ALA A 95 5.39 1.44 21.02
N GLN A 96 4.17 1.79 21.45
CA GLN A 96 3.11 0.84 21.79
C GLN A 96 2.34 0.33 20.56
N TRP A 97 2.54 0.90 19.38
CA TRP A 97 1.87 0.42 18.19
C TRP A 97 2.47 -0.91 17.71
N PRO A 98 1.65 -1.94 17.40
CA PRO A 98 2.16 -3.24 16.97
C PRO A 98 3.07 -3.13 15.75
N ALA A 99 2.73 -2.26 14.79
CA ALA A 99 3.55 -2.04 13.60
C ALA A 99 4.96 -1.51 13.93
N VAL A 100 5.12 -0.72 14.98
CA VAL A 100 6.43 -0.23 15.46
C VAL A 100 7.18 -1.36 16.14
N GLU A 101 6.52 -2.12 17.03
CA GLU A 101 7.15 -3.24 17.73
C GLU A 101 7.74 -4.29 16.77
N TYR A 102 7.04 -4.55 15.66
CA TYR A 102 7.38 -5.56 14.66
C TYR A 102 8.14 -5.03 13.43
N ASP A 103 8.59 -3.76 13.42
CA ASP A 103 9.29 -3.12 12.28
C ASP A 103 8.49 -3.23 10.95
N ARG A 104 7.19 -3.02 11.04
CA ARG A 104 6.22 -3.03 9.92
C ARG A 104 5.68 -1.63 9.66
N VAL A 105 6.57 -0.64 9.68
CA VAL A 105 6.30 0.76 9.34
C VAL A 105 6.85 1.04 7.94
N TYR A 106 6.01 1.60 7.08
CA TYR A 106 6.39 1.95 5.72
C TYR A 106 6.08 3.42 5.44
N LEU A 107 6.92 4.03 4.63
CA LEU A 107 6.69 5.35 4.06
C LEU A 107 6.33 5.16 2.61
N TRP A 108 5.27 5.82 2.15
CA TRP A 108 4.82 5.74 0.77
C TRP A 108 4.59 7.16 0.26
N ASP A 109 5.49 7.63 -0.60
CA ASP A 109 5.43 8.97 -1.20
C ASP A 109 4.81 8.95 -2.59
N ASP A 110 4.21 7.83 -2.96
CA ASP A 110 3.56 7.69 -4.24
C ASP A 110 2.36 8.63 -4.34
N GLN A 111 2.58 9.73 -5.07
CA GLN A 111 1.57 10.74 -5.35
C GLN A 111 0.47 10.20 -6.27
N SER A 112 0.61 8.97 -6.79
CA SER A 112 -0.38 8.23 -7.56
C SER A 112 -1.42 7.50 -6.70
N ALA A 113 -1.23 7.49 -5.38
CA ALA A 113 -2.09 6.86 -4.37
C ALA A 113 -3.60 7.10 -4.58
N VAL A 114 -3.99 8.28 -5.07
CA VAL A 114 -5.36 8.51 -5.53
C VAL A 114 -5.42 8.06 -6.99
N ALA A 115 -5.89 6.83 -7.22
CA ALA A 115 -5.93 6.13 -8.51
C ALA A 115 -6.62 6.93 -9.63
N GLU A 116 -5.95 7.92 -10.22
CA GLU A 116 -6.47 8.68 -11.36
C GLU A 116 -6.30 7.91 -12.68
N THR A 117 -5.49 6.84 -12.70
CA THR A 117 -5.31 5.99 -13.88
C THR A 117 -5.28 4.50 -13.51
N PRO A 118 -5.67 3.60 -14.45
CA PRO A 118 -5.53 2.15 -14.28
C PRO A 118 -4.09 1.69 -14.03
N GLU A 119 -3.10 2.35 -14.65
CA GLU A 119 -1.67 2.02 -14.48
C GLU A 119 -1.23 2.25 -13.04
N ASN A 120 -1.50 3.45 -12.51
CA ASN A 120 -1.17 3.82 -11.14
C ASN A 120 -1.82 2.87 -10.13
N ALA A 121 -3.07 2.45 -10.38
CA ALA A 121 -3.77 1.54 -9.49
C ALA A 121 -3.13 0.13 -9.45
N VAL A 122 -2.59 -0.34 -10.58
CA VAL A 122 -1.90 -1.62 -10.66
C VAL A 122 -0.51 -1.52 -10.01
N ASP A 123 0.21 -0.44 -10.25
CA ASP A 123 1.52 -0.19 -9.61
C ASP A 123 1.37 -0.09 -8.09
N ALA A 124 0.36 0.64 -7.62
CA ALA A 124 0.03 0.74 -6.20
C ALA A 124 -0.41 -0.60 -5.59
N LEU A 125 -1.09 -1.47 -6.35
CA LEU A 125 -1.40 -2.83 -5.91
C LEU A 125 -0.12 -3.64 -5.69
N GLU A 126 0.85 -3.53 -6.61
CA GLU A 126 2.16 -4.20 -6.49
C GLU A 126 2.91 -3.74 -5.25
N ASP A 127 3.00 -2.43 -5.02
CA ASP A 127 3.61 -1.84 -3.83
C ASP A 127 2.99 -2.37 -2.54
N LEU A 128 1.66 -2.35 -2.47
CA LEU A 128 0.95 -2.87 -1.31
C LEU A 128 1.19 -4.36 -1.13
N ALA A 129 1.20 -5.14 -2.20
CA ALA A 129 1.50 -6.56 -2.11
C ALA A 129 2.91 -6.81 -1.54
N GLU A 130 3.93 -6.04 -1.95
CA GLU A 130 5.28 -6.11 -1.36
C GLU A 130 5.30 -5.72 0.12
N MET A 131 4.66 -4.61 0.49
CA MET A 131 4.60 -4.12 1.87
C MET A 131 3.85 -5.07 2.81
N LEU A 132 2.73 -5.63 2.35
CA LEU A 132 1.87 -6.50 3.17
C LEU A 132 2.44 -7.91 3.31
N TYR A 133 3.07 -8.44 2.26
CA TYR A 133 3.61 -9.79 2.23
C TYR A 133 5.10 -9.82 1.83
N PRO A 134 5.99 -9.26 2.68
CA PRO A 134 7.41 -9.18 2.37
C PRO A 134 7.99 -10.58 2.14
N GLY A 135 8.75 -10.73 1.04
CA GLY A 135 9.36 -11.99 0.63
C GLY A 135 8.47 -12.90 -0.24
N TYR A 136 7.17 -12.62 -0.37
CA TYR A 136 6.27 -13.35 -1.27
C TYR A 136 6.08 -12.66 -2.63
N PHE A 137 6.17 -11.34 -2.62
CA PHE A 137 6.15 -10.46 -3.79
C PHE A 137 7.47 -9.71 -3.86
N VAL A 138 8.03 -9.64 -5.07
CA VAL A 138 9.29 -8.95 -5.40
C VAL A 138 9.15 -8.37 -6.82
N PHE A 139 8.53 -7.21 -6.89
CA PHE A 139 8.43 -6.31 -8.03
C PHE A 139 9.59 -5.30 -8.06
N GLY A 140 10.20 -5.03 -6.91
CA GLY A 140 11.40 -4.19 -6.79
C GLY A 140 11.10 -2.69 -6.68
N ASN A 141 9.96 -2.34 -6.08
CA ASN A 141 9.54 -0.95 -5.95
C ASN A 141 10.04 -0.30 -4.65
N GLU A 142 10.49 -1.11 -3.67
CA GLU A 142 11.16 -0.59 -2.46
C GLU A 142 12.36 0.29 -2.82
N GLY A 143 12.36 1.52 -2.29
CA GLY A 143 13.36 2.55 -2.54
C GLY A 143 13.05 3.49 -3.71
N ASN A 144 12.01 3.22 -4.50
CA ASN A 144 11.55 4.11 -5.57
C ASN A 144 10.46 5.06 -5.08
N ASN A 145 9.32 4.50 -4.67
CA ASN A 145 8.12 5.24 -4.26
C ASN A 145 7.64 4.86 -2.84
N TRP A 146 8.15 3.75 -2.28
CA TRP A 146 7.94 3.38 -0.88
C TRP A 146 9.23 2.88 -0.24
N MET A 147 9.33 2.92 1.09
CA MET A 147 10.44 2.30 1.81
C MET A 147 10.04 1.77 3.19
N SER A 148 10.73 0.72 3.64
CA SER A 148 10.61 0.27 5.03
C SER A 148 11.35 1.20 6.00
N PHE A 149 10.70 1.55 7.10
CA PHE A 149 11.29 2.31 8.19
C PHE A 149 11.56 1.38 9.37
N LYS A 150 12.83 1.17 9.68
CA LYS A 150 13.25 0.37 10.84
C LYS A 150 13.27 1.23 12.08
N THR A 151 12.65 0.75 13.15
CA THR A 151 12.46 1.51 14.39
C THR A 151 13.52 1.18 15.44
N LYS A 152 14.45 0.26 15.12
CA LYS A 152 15.56 -0.21 15.97
C LYS A 152 16.88 -0.28 15.20
#